data_AF-A0A9Q8TN14-F1
#
_entry.id   AF-A0A9Q8TN14-F1
#
_cell.length_a   1.000
_cell.length_b   1.000
_cell.length_c   1.000
_cell.angle_alpha   90.00
_cell.angle_beta   90.00
_cell.angle_gamma   90.00
#
_symmetry.space_group_name_H-M   'P 1'
#
loop_
_entity.id
_entity.type
_entity.pdbx_description
1 polymer ?
#
loop_
_entity_poly.entity_id
_entity_poly.type
_entity_poly.pdbx_seq_one_letter_code
_entity_poly.pdbx_strand_id
1 'polypeptide(L)'
;MLKTLNSVNYFKQAVNRSELIREQKKDTLPSSSQQIPIGLDLPEGFTIGEAIGKGDCFFHAVAQGLEQLKPNRGFTVKSLRRICRLFAESQLNIDSSWLKEALKNDCRIISYYVPRIGFTANDIEKGSEVIDRLKLNVPVWGLPEIEGRIICIVYNVRLHFVEITLNGDEEVVITHHLIDKEGYQKDILNSEILSKKIYYTKDTIHIVNQGGLHFQPILRGTVQQTSLYYYKTMASEKKLDSESVYFRQNFEAEMKDVTDNQMDHTRQVKRL
;
A
#
# COMPACT_ATOMS: atom_id res chain seq x y z
N MET A 1 9.96 23.00 27.68
CA MET A 1 8.98 21.91 27.43
C MET A 1 8.60 21.96 25.96
N LEU A 2 9.28 21.19 25.12
CA LEU A 2 8.97 21.07 23.68
C LEU A 2 7.95 19.93 23.50
N LYS A 3 6.74 20.27 23.06
CA LYS A 3 5.70 19.30 22.70
C LYS A 3 5.96 18.80 21.27
N THR A 4 6.16 17.50 21.16
CA THR A 4 6.19 16.71 19.92
C THR A 4 4.82 16.75 19.23
N LEU A 5 4.74 17.30 18.02
CA LEU A 5 3.48 17.50 17.28
C LEU A 5 3.55 17.04 15.80
N ASN A 6 4.28 15.99 15.45
CA ASN A 6 4.47 15.63 14.03
C ASN A 6 3.83 14.32 13.55
N SER A 7 3.16 13.53 14.40
CA SER A 7 2.41 12.33 13.95
C SER A 7 0.89 12.54 13.80
N VAL A 8 0.39 13.70 14.18
CA VAL A 8 -1.06 14.03 14.17
C VAL A 8 -1.53 14.55 12.80
N ASN A 9 -0.61 14.90 11.89
CA ASN A 9 -0.96 15.59 10.65
C ASN A 9 -1.62 14.67 9.60
N TYR A 10 -1.27 13.38 9.54
CA TYR A 10 -1.97 12.43 8.67
C TYR A 10 -3.43 12.22 9.10
N PHE A 11 -3.70 12.17 10.41
CA PHE A 11 -5.06 12.04 10.94
C PHE A 11 -5.93 13.28 10.64
N LYS A 12 -5.36 14.49 10.65
CA LYS A 12 -6.11 15.69 10.28
C LYS A 12 -6.38 15.78 8.78
N GLN A 13 -5.47 15.30 7.93
CA GLN A 13 -5.71 15.24 6.48
C GLN A 13 -6.68 14.12 6.08
N ALA A 14 -6.72 13.00 6.80
CA ALA A 14 -7.73 11.95 6.60
C ALA A 14 -9.16 12.44 6.90
N VAL A 15 -9.33 13.32 7.88
CA VAL A 15 -10.63 13.91 8.24
C VAL A 15 -11.14 14.91 7.18
N ASN A 16 -10.26 15.49 6.35
CA ASN A 16 -10.63 16.37 5.22
C ASN A 16 -10.89 15.61 3.89
N ARG A 17 -10.80 14.28 3.85
CA ARG A 17 -11.04 13.47 2.63
C ARG A 17 -12.46 13.60 2.08
N SER A 18 -13.46 13.78 2.93
CA SER A 18 -14.86 13.90 2.51
C SER A 18 -15.15 15.20 1.77
N GLU A 19 -14.45 16.29 2.10
CA GLU A 19 -14.55 17.57 1.38
C GLU A 19 -13.77 17.55 0.06
N LEU A 20 -12.56 16.96 0.03
CA LEU A 20 -11.76 16.80 -1.18
C LEU A 20 -12.45 15.94 -2.25
N ILE A 21 -13.15 14.87 -1.85
CA ILE A 21 -13.95 14.04 -2.76
C ILE A 21 -15.20 14.80 -3.26
N ARG A 22 -15.70 15.79 -2.51
CA ARG A 22 -16.86 16.60 -2.89
C ARG A 22 -16.47 17.74 -3.84
N GLU A 23 -15.27 18.28 -3.70
CA GLU A 23 -14.75 19.33 -4.58
C GLU A 23 -14.21 18.80 -5.91
N GLN A 24 -13.67 17.57 -5.96
CA GLN A 24 -13.26 16.91 -7.22
C GLN A 24 -14.43 16.52 -8.16
N LYS A 25 -15.69 16.75 -7.75
CA LYS A 25 -16.88 16.59 -8.62
C LYS A 25 -17.19 17.81 -9.46
N LYS A 26 -16.49 18.92 -9.29
CA LYS A 26 -16.58 20.09 -10.16
C LYS A 26 -15.20 20.37 -10.71
N ASP A 27 -15.15 20.51 -12.02
CA ASP A 27 -14.01 20.92 -12.82
C ASP A 27 -13.03 19.81 -13.21
N THR A 28 -13.09 19.49 -14.51
CA THR A 28 -12.01 19.09 -15.41
C THR A 28 -10.70 18.65 -14.74
N LEU A 29 -10.35 17.36 -14.92
CA LEU A 29 -9.01 16.81 -14.74
C LEU A 29 -7.93 17.86 -15.05
N PRO A 30 -7.17 18.37 -14.06
CA PRO A 30 -5.93 19.02 -14.36
C PRO A 30 -4.97 17.92 -14.79
N SER A 31 -4.80 17.79 -16.10
CA SER A 31 -3.56 17.26 -16.66
C SER A 31 -2.41 18.02 -16.01
N SER A 32 -1.43 17.30 -15.44
CA SER A 32 -0.31 17.82 -14.63
C SER A 32 -0.67 18.19 -13.19
N SER A 33 -0.92 17.18 -12.34
CA SER A 33 -0.53 17.29 -10.93
C SER A 33 0.98 17.59 -10.90
N GLN A 34 1.35 18.80 -10.46
CA GLN A 34 2.73 19.25 -10.34
C GLN A 34 3.53 18.23 -9.53
N GLN A 35 4.25 17.35 -10.22
CA GLN A 35 5.31 16.55 -9.63
C GLN A 35 6.35 17.57 -9.18
N ILE A 36 6.55 17.72 -7.88
CA ILE A 36 7.60 18.62 -7.40
C ILE A 36 8.92 17.99 -7.87
N PRO A 37 9.69 18.63 -8.78
CA PRO A 37 10.92 18.06 -9.30
C PRO A 37 11.96 18.14 -8.18
N ILE A 38 12.02 17.10 -7.36
CA ILE A 38 12.94 17.03 -6.24
C ILE A 38 13.82 15.81 -6.48
N GLY A 39 15.12 16.07 -6.61
CA GLY A 39 16.14 15.02 -6.59
C GLY A 39 16.19 14.40 -5.21
N LEU A 40 15.39 13.36 -4.98
CA LEU A 40 15.53 12.49 -3.81
C LEU A 40 16.95 11.90 -3.84
N ASP A 41 17.76 12.15 -2.81
CA ASP A 41 19.10 11.56 -2.67
C ASP A 41 18.99 10.07 -2.36
N LEU A 42 18.82 9.29 -3.43
CA LEU A 42 18.75 7.82 -3.34
C LEU A 42 20.16 7.23 -3.19
N PRO A 43 20.32 6.17 -2.38
CA PRO A 43 21.58 5.44 -2.33
C PRO A 43 21.97 4.88 -3.70
N GLU A 44 23.28 4.67 -3.90
CA GLU A 44 23.83 4.17 -5.15
C GLU A 44 23.11 2.89 -5.62
N GLY A 45 22.75 2.87 -6.91
CA GLY A 45 22.08 1.75 -7.55
C GLY A 45 20.56 1.70 -7.34
N PHE A 46 19.95 2.68 -6.67
CA PHE A 46 18.51 2.84 -6.58
C PHE A 46 17.99 3.94 -7.51
N THR A 47 16.83 3.69 -8.12
CA THR A 47 16.16 4.65 -9.02
C THR A 47 14.66 4.65 -8.76
N ILE A 48 14.02 5.79 -9.01
CA ILE A 48 12.55 5.89 -8.99
C ILE A 48 12.03 5.36 -10.33
N GLY A 49 11.18 4.34 -10.27
CA GLY A 49 10.49 3.80 -11.44
C GLY A 49 9.15 4.48 -11.71
N GLU A 50 8.42 3.93 -12.68
CA GLU A 50 7.08 4.41 -13.04
C GLU A 50 5.99 3.56 -12.38
N ALA A 51 4.82 4.15 -12.16
CA ALA A 51 3.65 3.45 -11.69
C ALA A 51 2.41 3.86 -12.49
N ILE A 52 1.40 2.99 -12.54
CA ILE A 52 0.16 3.31 -13.26
C ILE A 52 -0.68 4.30 -12.48
N GLY A 53 -1.32 5.23 -13.19
CA GLY A 53 -2.26 6.18 -12.60
C GLY A 53 -3.61 5.56 -12.24
N LYS A 54 -4.64 6.41 -12.17
CA LYS A 54 -6.06 6.03 -11.99
C LYS A 54 -6.38 5.23 -10.70
N GLY A 55 -5.57 5.39 -9.65
CA GLY A 55 -5.83 4.78 -8.33
C GLY A 55 -5.21 3.40 -8.09
N ASP A 56 -4.45 2.88 -9.05
CA ASP A 56 -3.71 1.60 -8.91
C ASP A 56 -2.22 1.79 -8.56
N CYS A 57 -1.72 3.04 -8.53
CA CYS A 57 -0.29 3.36 -8.36
C CYS A 57 0.38 2.68 -7.17
N PHE A 58 -0.27 2.67 -5.99
CA PHE A 58 0.22 2.00 -4.79
C PHE A 58 0.49 0.52 -5.04
N PHE A 59 -0.50 -0.21 -5.53
CA PHE A 59 -0.39 -1.64 -5.78
C PHE A 59 0.62 -1.94 -6.88
N HIS A 60 0.73 -1.09 -7.90
CA HIS A 60 1.70 -1.28 -8.96
C HIS A 60 3.14 -1.07 -8.48
N ALA A 61 3.39 -0.02 -7.70
CA ALA A 61 4.68 0.22 -7.08
C ALA A 61 5.10 -0.94 -6.16
N VAL A 62 4.16 -1.40 -5.32
CA VAL A 62 4.41 -2.54 -4.42
C VAL A 62 4.62 -3.84 -5.18
N ALA A 63 3.86 -4.10 -6.26
CA ALA A 63 4.04 -5.28 -7.11
C ALA A 63 5.45 -5.31 -7.74
N GLN A 64 5.94 -4.18 -8.24
CA GLN A 64 7.29 -4.10 -8.80
C GLN A 64 8.36 -4.38 -7.74
N GLY A 65 8.20 -3.81 -6.54
CA GLY A 65 9.10 -4.10 -5.42
C GLY A 65 9.07 -5.58 -4.99
N LEU A 66 7.89 -6.19 -4.93
CA LEU A 66 7.75 -7.62 -4.65
C LEU A 66 8.39 -8.49 -5.72
N GLU A 67 8.24 -8.13 -7.00
CA GLU A 67 8.84 -8.87 -8.11
C GLU A 67 10.37 -8.77 -8.09
N GLN A 68 10.95 -7.65 -7.64
CA GLN A 68 12.38 -7.54 -7.39
C GLN A 68 12.84 -8.44 -6.23
N LEU A 69 12.10 -8.49 -5.12
CA LEU A 69 12.48 -9.27 -3.93
C LEU A 69 12.26 -10.78 -4.11
N LYS A 70 11.19 -11.14 -4.81
CA LYS A 70 10.70 -12.52 -4.96
C LYS A 70 10.37 -12.77 -6.44
N PRO A 71 11.37 -12.83 -7.33
CA PRO A 71 11.15 -12.92 -8.76
C PRO A 71 10.40 -14.19 -9.17
N ASN A 72 9.68 -14.09 -10.29
CA ASN A 72 8.93 -15.18 -10.94
C ASN A 72 7.71 -15.68 -10.14
N ARG A 73 7.19 -14.83 -9.25
CA ARG A 73 5.95 -15.08 -8.50
C ARG A 73 4.72 -14.44 -9.15
N GLY A 74 4.90 -13.63 -10.19
CA GLY A 74 3.77 -13.11 -10.99
C GLY A 74 2.97 -12.04 -10.27
N PHE A 75 3.64 -11.14 -9.53
CA PHE A 75 2.94 -10.08 -8.82
C PHE A 75 2.31 -9.10 -9.81
N THR A 76 1.01 -8.82 -9.63
CA THR A 76 0.25 -7.86 -10.43
C THR A 76 -0.63 -7.04 -9.50
N VAL A 77 -1.11 -5.90 -9.99
CA VAL A 77 -2.10 -5.09 -9.26
C VAL A 77 -3.31 -5.93 -8.86
N LYS A 78 -3.79 -6.78 -9.79
CA LYS A 78 -4.95 -7.65 -9.57
C LYS A 78 -4.67 -8.69 -8.48
N SER A 79 -3.51 -9.34 -8.50
CA SER A 79 -3.18 -10.36 -7.49
C SER A 79 -3.03 -9.75 -6.10
N LEU A 80 -2.43 -8.57 -5.97
CA LEU A 80 -2.33 -7.87 -4.68
C LEU A 80 -3.69 -7.42 -4.15
N ARG A 81 -4.54 -6.84 -5.00
CA ARG A 81 -5.93 -6.46 -4.64
C ARG A 81 -6.74 -7.66 -4.18
N ARG A 82 -6.59 -8.80 -4.87
CA ARG A 82 -7.22 -10.07 -4.49
C ARG A 82 -6.75 -10.55 -3.11
N ILE A 83 -5.46 -10.45 -2.81
CA ILE A 83 -4.92 -10.80 -1.49
C ILE A 83 -5.50 -9.89 -0.40
N CYS A 84 -5.58 -8.58 -0.63
CA CYS A 84 -6.21 -7.67 0.33
C CYS A 84 -7.69 -8.01 0.57
N ARG A 85 -8.42 -8.41 -0.48
CA ARG A 85 -9.80 -8.90 -0.36
C ARG A 85 -9.89 -10.15 0.50
N LEU A 86 -9.11 -11.19 0.18
CA LEU A 86 -9.13 -12.47 0.89
C LEU A 86 -8.74 -12.31 2.36
N PHE A 87 -7.74 -11.48 2.64
CA PHE A 87 -7.37 -11.11 4.00
C PHE A 87 -8.53 -10.43 4.72
N ALA A 88 -9.16 -9.43 4.11
CA ALA A 88 -10.28 -8.74 4.74
C ALA A 88 -11.51 -9.63 4.98
N GLU A 89 -11.80 -10.57 4.07
CA GLU A 89 -12.85 -11.57 4.24
C GLU A 89 -12.61 -12.45 5.48
N SER A 90 -11.37 -12.87 5.73
CA SER A 90 -11.03 -13.67 6.90
C SER A 90 -11.19 -12.90 8.22
N GLN A 91 -11.14 -11.56 8.18
CA GLN A 91 -11.26 -10.70 9.35
C GLN A 91 -12.71 -10.41 9.75
N LEU A 92 -13.70 -10.77 8.91
CA LEU A 92 -15.11 -10.40 9.12
C LEU A 92 -15.69 -10.88 10.45
N ASN A 93 -15.29 -12.06 10.92
CA ASN A 93 -15.80 -12.66 12.15
C ASN A 93 -14.88 -12.48 13.37
N ILE A 94 -13.84 -11.65 13.26
CA ILE A 94 -12.90 -11.37 14.35
C ILE A 94 -13.24 -10.02 14.96
N ASP A 95 -13.74 -9.98 16.19
CA ASP A 95 -14.18 -8.75 16.85
C ASP A 95 -13.02 -7.79 17.16
N SER A 96 -11.87 -8.34 17.55
CA SER A 96 -10.62 -7.60 17.83
C SER A 96 -9.74 -7.37 16.60
N SER A 97 -10.32 -7.40 15.39
CA SER A 97 -9.54 -7.22 14.17
C SER A 97 -8.97 -5.81 14.05
N TRP A 98 -7.64 -5.70 14.01
CA TRP A 98 -6.94 -4.44 13.75
C TRP A 98 -7.38 -3.81 12.42
N LEU A 99 -7.73 -4.63 11.42
CA LEU A 99 -8.16 -4.15 10.12
C LEU A 99 -9.51 -3.44 10.21
N LYS A 100 -10.45 -3.96 11.00
CA LYS A 100 -11.75 -3.29 11.22
C LYS A 100 -11.55 -1.92 11.87
N GLU A 101 -10.66 -1.83 12.85
CA GLU A 101 -10.33 -0.56 13.51
C GLU A 101 -9.63 0.41 12.56
N ALA A 102 -8.62 -0.05 11.81
CA ALA A 102 -7.89 0.77 10.85
C ALA A 102 -8.82 1.30 9.74
N LEU A 103 -9.70 0.45 9.19
CA LEU A 103 -10.71 0.88 8.23
C LEU A 103 -11.65 1.93 8.84
N LYS A 104 -12.13 1.72 10.08
CA LYS A 104 -13.01 2.68 10.77
C LYS A 104 -12.33 4.05 10.95
N ASN A 105 -11.04 4.05 11.31
CA ASN A 105 -10.25 5.27 11.46
C ASN A 105 -10.04 6.01 10.13
N ASP A 106 -10.08 5.30 9.01
CA ASP A 106 -10.09 5.86 7.65
C ASP A 106 -11.51 6.01 7.08
N CYS A 107 -12.52 6.10 7.95
CA CYS A 107 -13.93 6.28 7.58
C CYS A 107 -14.49 5.20 6.61
N ARG A 108 -13.90 4.00 6.59
CA ARG A 108 -14.35 2.82 5.86
C ARG A 108 -14.95 1.79 6.81
N ILE A 109 -15.96 1.06 6.36
CA ILE A 109 -16.43 -0.15 7.07
C ILE A 109 -16.10 -1.38 6.23
N ILE A 110 -15.73 -2.47 6.91
CA ILE A 110 -15.21 -3.68 6.27
C ILE A 110 -16.21 -4.29 5.27
N SER A 111 -17.51 -4.18 5.55
CA SER A 111 -18.59 -4.66 4.66
C SER A 111 -18.67 -3.90 3.33
N TYR A 112 -18.26 -2.63 3.28
CA TYR A 112 -18.11 -1.89 2.02
C TYR A 112 -16.73 -2.08 1.41
N TYR A 113 -15.70 -2.31 2.22
CA TYR A 113 -14.33 -2.48 1.74
C TYR A 113 -14.14 -3.78 0.94
N VAL A 114 -14.54 -4.91 1.51
CA VAL A 114 -14.37 -6.26 0.93
C VAL A 114 -14.89 -6.36 -0.51
N PRO A 115 -16.14 -5.96 -0.83
CA PRO A 115 -16.64 -6.07 -2.19
C PRO A 115 -15.97 -5.12 -3.19
N ARG A 116 -15.15 -4.16 -2.74
CA ARG A 116 -14.58 -3.09 -3.59
C ARG A 116 -13.09 -3.23 -3.85
N ILE A 117 -12.32 -3.67 -2.85
CA ILE A 117 -10.85 -3.64 -2.90
C ILE A 117 -10.27 -4.48 -4.04
N GLY A 118 -10.97 -5.54 -4.46
CA GLY A 118 -10.56 -6.46 -5.52
C GLY A 118 -10.59 -5.88 -6.95
N PHE A 119 -11.21 -4.72 -7.17
CA PHE A 119 -11.33 -4.11 -8.49
C PHE A 119 -10.16 -3.16 -8.80
N THR A 120 -9.57 -3.32 -9.99
CA THR A 120 -8.59 -2.42 -10.61
C THR A 120 -9.29 -1.29 -11.37
N ALA A 121 -8.55 -0.26 -11.77
CA ALA A 121 -9.07 0.78 -12.65
C ALA A 121 -9.57 0.21 -13.98
N ASN A 122 -8.84 -0.76 -14.54
CA ASN A 122 -9.19 -1.43 -15.79
C ASN A 122 -10.46 -2.28 -15.67
N ASP A 123 -10.71 -2.92 -14.53
CA ASP A 123 -11.98 -3.63 -14.30
C ASP A 123 -13.16 -2.66 -14.33
N ILE A 124 -13.02 -1.52 -13.66
CA ILE A 124 -14.05 -0.49 -13.59
C ILE A 124 -14.31 0.13 -14.96
N GLU A 125 -13.26 0.42 -15.72
CA GLU A 125 -13.36 0.96 -17.08
C GLU A 125 -14.07 -0.02 -18.05
N LYS A 126 -13.84 -1.33 -17.91
CA LYS A 126 -14.54 -2.35 -18.70
C LYS A 126 -16.01 -2.54 -18.30
N GLY A 127 -16.36 -2.20 -17.06
CA GLY A 127 -17.71 -2.35 -16.51
C GLY A 127 -18.11 -3.80 -16.25
N SER A 128 -19.09 -3.97 -15.36
CA SER A 128 -19.82 -5.23 -15.14
C SER A 128 -21.06 -4.94 -14.29
N GLU A 129 -22.04 -5.85 -14.29
CA GLU A 129 -23.22 -5.72 -13.42
C GLU A 129 -22.87 -5.54 -11.93
N VAL A 130 -21.76 -6.13 -11.48
CA VAL A 130 -21.28 -6.00 -10.10
C VAL A 130 -20.75 -4.59 -9.85
N ILE A 131 -19.98 -4.04 -10.80
CA ILE A 131 -19.46 -2.67 -10.74
C ILE A 131 -20.60 -1.65 -10.73
N ASP A 132 -21.62 -1.85 -11.57
CA ASP A 132 -22.80 -0.98 -11.66
C ASP A 132 -23.60 -0.99 -10.36
N ARG A 133 -23.84 -2.18 -9.80
CA ARG A 133 -24.55 -2.36 -8.52
C ARG A 133 -23.81 -1.70 -7.36
N LEU A 134 -22.48 -1.80 -7.35
CA LEU A 134 -21.63 -1.18 -6.34
C LEU A 134 -21.38 0.31 -6.58
N LYS A 135 -21.81 0.83 -7.75
CA LYS A 135 -21.62 2.21 -8.21
C LYS A 135 -20.15 2.64 -8.14
N LEU A 136 -19.26 1.80 -8.66
CA LEU A 136 -17.81 2.07 -8.65
C LEU A 136 -17.43 2.93 -9.84
N ASN A 137 -16.85 4.10 -9.55
CA ASN A 137 -16.29 5.00 -10.56
C ASN A 137 -14.75 5.05 -10.49
N VAL A 138 -14.17 4.65 -9.36
CA VAL A 138 -12.73 4.60 -9.10
C VAL A 138 -12.41 3.39 -8.22
N PRO A 139 -11.23 2.76 -8.39
CA PRO A 139 -10.82 1.67 -7.52
C PRO A 139 -10.51 2.21 -6.12
N VAL A 140 -10.51 1.34 -5.12
CA VAL A 140 -10.02 1.70 -3.78
C VAL A 140 -8.52 2.00 -3.89
N TRP A 141 -8.12 3.21 -3.50
CA TRP A 141 -6.71 3.61 -3.46
C TRP A 141 -6.03 2.88 -2.30
N GLY A 142 -4.86 2.30 -2.55
CA GLY A 142 -4.11 1.60 -1.51
C GLY A 142 -3.46 2.57 -0.54
N LEU A 143 -3.51 2.23 0.75
CA LEU A 143 -2.84 2.94 1.82
C LEU A 143 -1.70 2.08 2.37
N PRO A 144 -0.50 2.65 2.58
CA PRO A 144 0.60 1.94 3.22
C PRO A 144 0.20 1.26 4.54
N GLU A 145 -0.58 1.95 5.38
CA GLU A 145 -0.94 1.51 6.74
C GLU A 145 -1.94 0.35 6.77
N ILE A 146 -2.72 0.17 5.70
CA ILE A 146 -3.76 -0.86 5.59
C ILE A 146 -3.35 -1.89 4.57
N GLU A 147 -3.39 -1.55 3.29
CA GLU A 147 -3.04 -2.48 2.21
C GLU A 147 -1.56 -2.86 2.27
N GLY A 148 -0.67 -1.91 2.58
CA GLY A 148 0.76 -2.20 2.76
C GLY A 148 1.02 -3.15 3.92
N ARG A 149 0.37 -2.93 5.07
CA ARG A 149 0.47 -3.86 6.22
C ARG A 149 -0.05 -5.25 5.87
N ILE A 150 -1.18 -5.37 5.17
CA ILE A 150 -1.71 -6.67 4.73
C ILE A 150 -0.66 -7.39 3.87
N ILE A 151 -0.05 -6.69 2.92
CA ILE A 151 0.97 -7.24 2.04
C ILE A 151 2.23 -7.65 2.83
N CYS A 152 2.66 -6.83 3.80
CA CYS A 152 3.76 -7.17 4.71
C CYS A 152 3.51 -8.47 5.48
N ILE A 153 2.28 -8.65 5.99
CA ILE A 153 1.87 -9.88 6.68
C ILE A 153 1.94 -11.08 5.72
N VAL A 154 1.24 -10.99 4.58
CA VAL A 154 1.06 -12.14 3.67
C VAL A 154 2.36 -12.57 3.00
N TYR A 155 3.25 -11.65 2.66
CA TYR A 155 4.49 -11.99 1.96
C TYR A 155 5.72 -12.05 2.86
N ASN A 156 5.55 -11.81 4.16
CA ASN A 156 6.62 -11.70 5.14
C ASN A 156 7.73 -10.75 4.64
N VAL A 157 7.34 -9.51 4.40
CA VAL A 157 8.18 -8.41 3.92
C VAL A 157 7.93 -7.16 4.75
N ARG A 158 8.77 -6.14 4.54
CA ARG A 158 8.60 -4.80 5.09
C ARG A 158 8.38 -3.82 3.96
N LEU A 159 7.68 -2.73 4.26
CA LEU A 159 7.41 -1.64 3.34
C LEU A 159 8.04 -0.36 3.89
N HIS A 160 9.10 0.07 3.23
CA HIS A 160 9.66 1.40 3.41
C HIS A 160 9.00 2.33 2.40
N PHE A 161 8.32 3.38 2.88
CA PHE A 161 7.82 4.42 1.99
C PHE A 161 8.37 5.78 2.36
N VAL A 162 8.74 6.54 1.34
CA VAL A 162 9.24 7.90 1.46
C VAL A 162 8.11 8.86 1.12
N GLU A 163 7.79 9.78 2.03
CA GLU A 163 6.81 10.82 1.79
C GLU A 163 7.52 12.15 1.56
N ILE A 164 7.18 12.82 0.45
CA ILE A 164 7.68 14.15 0.12
C ILE A 164 6.53 15.13 0.32
N THR A 165 6.71 16.08 1.24
CA THR A 165 5.73 17.13 1.55
C THR A 165 6.37 18.51 1.48
N LEU A 166 5.55 19.54 1.36
CA LEU A 166 5.98 20.92 1.55
C LEU A 166 5.58 21.36 2.96
N ASN A 167 6.48 22.03 3.68
CA ASN A 167 6.13 22.72 4.92
C ASN A 167 5.41 24.05 4.61
N GLY A 168 5.05 24.80 5.67
CA GLY A 168 4.36 26.08 5.54
C GLY A 168 5.15 27.17 4.80
N ASP A 169 6.46 26.97 4.64
CA ASP A 169 7.40 27.87 3.96
C ASP A 169 7.79 27.34 2.57
N GLU A 170 7.03 26.40 2.01
CA GLU A 170 7.29 25.72 0.73
C GLU A 170 8.63 24.94 0.69
N GLU A 171 9.25 24.69 1.84
CA GLU A 171 10.43 23.85 1.90
C GLU A 171 10.04 22.36 1.84
N VAL A 172 10.86 21.61 1.12
CA VAL A 172 10.68 20.18 0.95
C VAL A 172 11.05 19.44 2.24
N VAL A 173 10.09 18.69 2.77
CA VAL A 173 10.27 17.76 3.89
C VAL A 173 10.15 16.33 3.37
N ILE A 174 11.26 15.59 3.49
CA ILE A 174 11.34 14.16 3.17
C ILE A 174 11.19 13.37 4.45
N THR A 175 10.16 12.55 4.55
CA THR A 175 9.91 11.68 5.70
C THR A 175 10.02 10.22 5.30
N HIS A 176 10.74 9.44 6.09
CA HIS A 176 10.90 8.01 5.88
C HIS A 176 10.00 7.24 6.85
N HIS A 177 9.24 6.30 6.31
CA HIS A 177 8.29 5.50 7.06
C HIS A 177 8.58 4.02 6.85
N LEU A 178 8.38 3.22 7.90
CA LEU A 178 8.53 1.77 7.83
C LEU A 178 7.26 1.09 8.35
N ILE A 179 6.78 0.12 7.58
CA ILE A 179 5.65 -0.72 7.92
C ILE A 179 6.07 -2.17 7.83
N ASP A 180 5.70 -2.96 8.83
CA ASP A 180 5.86 -4.42 8.83
C ASP A 180 4.56 -5.10 9.28
N LYS A 181 4.62 -6.37 9.66
CA LYS A 181 3.45 -7.13 10.14
C LYS A 181 2.80 -6.53 11.41
N GLU A 182 3.58 -5.87 12.27
CA GLU A 182 3.09 -5.21 13.48
C GLU A 182 2.49 -3.84 13.18
N GLY A 183 2.73 -3.32 11.97
CA GLY A 183 2.17 -2.08 11.46
C GLY A 183 3.22 -1.00 11.34
N TYR A 184 2.82 0.25 11.61
CA TYR A 184 3.71 1.40 11.50
C TYR A 184 4.77 1.40 12.59
N GLN A 185 6.03 1.46 12.18
CA GLN A 185 7.19 1.44 13.06
C GLN A 185 7.68 2.85 13.36
N LYS A 186 7.28 3.39 14.52
CA LYS A 186 7.63 4.74 14.95
C LYS A 186 9.12 4.85 15.28
N ASP A 187 9.72 5.97 14.90
CA ASP A 187 11.07 6.39 15.27
C ASP A 187 12.21 5.43 14.87
N ILE A 188 11.95 4.41 14.04
CA ILE A 188 13.00 3.47 13.56
C ILE A 188 13.93 4.15 12.56
N LEU A 189 13.41 5.04 11.70
CA LEU A 189 14.18 5.73 10.66
C LEU A 189 14.47 7.19 11.06
N ASN A 190 14.81 7.41 12.34
CA ASN A 190 14.99 8.74 12.93
C ASN A 190 16.36 9.41 12.63
N SER A 191 17.20 8.78 11.80
CA SER A 191 18.48 9.33 11.38
C SER A 191 18.76 9.00 9.93
N GLU A 192 19.56 9.84 9.26
CA GLU A 192 19.96 9.65 7.87
C GLU A 192 20.69 8.32 7.66
N ILE A 193 21.49 7.89 8.63
CA ILE A 193 22.21 6.61 8.57
C ILE A 193 21.21 5.45 8.52
N LEU A 194 20.18 5.47 9.37
CA LEU A 194 19.16 4.42 9.40
C LEU A 194 18.27 4.45 8.16
N SER A 195 17.91 5.63 7.67
CA SER A 195 17.12 5.80 6.44
C SER A 195 17.88 5.39 5.18
N LYS A 196 19.22 5.52 5.13
CA LYS A 196 20.04 4.97 4.04
C LYS A 196 20.25 3.46 4.18
N LYS A 197 20.40 2.94 5.40
CA LYS A 197 20.61 1.50 5.65
C LYS A 197 19.40 0.64 5.25
N ILE A 198 18.18 1.14 5.41
CA ILE A 198 16.96 0.36 5.12
C ILE A 198 16.88 -0.12 3.67
N TYR A 199 17.40 0.67 2.70
CA TYR A 199 17.45 0.34 1.28
C TYR A 199 18.17 -0.98 0.98
N TYR A 200 19.13 -1.36 1.81
CA TYR A 200 19.93 -2.56 1.59
C TYR A 200 19.36 -3.79 2.31
N THR A 201 18.19 -3.69 2.93
CA THR A 201 17.61 -4.83 3.64
C THR A 201 16.78 -5.71 2.71
N LYS A 202 17.14 -6.99 2.67
CA LYS A 202 16.72 -7.96 1.64
C LYS A 202 15.22 -8.27 1.59
N ASP A 203 14.47 -7.92 2.63
CA ASP A 203 13.04 -8.18 2.79
C ASP A 203 12.20 -6.89 2.67
N THR A 204 12.80 -5.78 2.23
CA THR A 204 12.12 -4.46 2.22
C THR A 204 11.79 -3.98 0.82
N ILE A 205 10.53 -3.65 0.62
CA ILE A 205 10.01 -2.95 -0.56
C ILE A 205 10.19 -1.46 -0.34
N HIS A 206 10.55 -0.71 -1.39
CA HIS A 206 10.71 0.73 -1.32
C HIS A 206 9.76 1.40 -2.30
N ILE A 207 8.97 2.36 -1.81
CA ILE A 207 8.11 3.21 -2.64
C ILE A 207 8.27 4.68 -2.22
N VAL A 208 7.90 5.61 -3.09
CA VAL A 208 7.87 7.05 -2.81
C VAL A 208 6.49 7.60 -3.13
N ASN A 209 6.02 8.53 -2.30
CA ASN A 209 4.88 9.39 -2.55
C ASN A 209 5.40 10.81 -2.78
N GLN A 210 5.41 11.26 -4.03
CA GLN A 210 5.90 12.60 -4.41
C GLN A 210 4.84 13.71 -4.25
N GLY A 211 3.84 13.48 -3.40
CA GLY A 211 2.66 14.35 -3.27
C GLY A 211 1.48 13.88 -4.13
N GLY A 212 0.30 14.42 -3.87
CA GLY A 212 -0.91 14.15 -4.66
C GLY A 212 -1.43 12.70 -4.60
N LEU A 213 -1.01 11.92 -3.60
CA LEU A 213 -1.40 10.51 -3.40
C LEU A 213 -0.97 9.59 -4.56
N HIS A 214 0.10 9.96 -5.28
CA HIS A 214 0.69 9.13 -6.32
C HIS A 214 1.93 8.39 -5.80
N PHE A 215 1.94 7.07 -5.92
CA PHE A 215 3.04 6.21 -5.48
C PHE A 215 3.86 5.70 -6.66
N GLN A 216 5.18 5.72 -6.51
CA GLN A 216 6.14 5.13 -7.46
C GLN A 216 7.07 4.15 -6.74
N PRO A 217 7.55 3.10 -7.42
CA PRO A 217 8.50 2.19 -6.82
C PRO A 217 9.90 2.83 -6.78
N ILE A 218 10.66 2.53 -5.73
CA ILE A 218 12.10 2.74 -5.72
C ILE A 218 12.75 1.37 -5.89
N LEU A 219 13.47 1.19 -6.99
CA LEU A 219 13.98 -0.11 -7.43
C LEU A 219 15.50 -0.09 -7.49
N ARG A 220 16.10 -1.25 -7.22
CA ARG A 220 17.53 -1.46 -7.35
C ARG A 220 17.83 -2.00 -8.74
N GLY A 221 18.78 -1.38 -9.43
CA GLY A 221 19.27 -1.84 -10.73
C GLY A 221 19.27 -0.76 -11.79
N THR A 222 19.52 -1.21 -13.02
CA THR A 222 19.55 -0.35 -14.21
C THR A 222 18.15 0.07 -14.66
N VAL A 223 18.06 1.15 -15.42
CA VAL A 223 16.79 1.61 -16.02
C VAL A 223 16.13 0.50 -16.86
N GLN A 224 16.90 -0.32 -17.57
CA GLN A 224 16.34 -1.45 -18.33
C GLN A 224 15.70 -2.50 -17.42
N GLN A 225 16.31 -2.78 -16.26
CA GLN A 225 15.75 -3.70 -15.26
C GLN A 225 14.48 -3.14 -14.63
N THR A 226 14.43 -1.83 -14.33
CA THR A 226 13.23 -1.21 -13.77
C THR A 226 12.07 -1.18 -14.75
N SER A 227 12.32 -0.91 -16.04
CA SER A 227 11.30 -1.04 -17.09
C SER A 227 10.79 -2.47 -17.24
N LEU A 228 11.63 -3.49 -17.07
CA LEU A 228 11.18 -4.89 -17.13
C LEU A 228 10.17 -5.20 -16.02
N TYR A 229 10.41 -4.72 -14.79
CA TYR A 229 9.46 -4.91 -13.69
C TYR A 229 8.11 -4.26 -14.01
N TYR A 230 8.12 -3.01 -14.49
CA TYR A 230 6.90 -2.30 -14.90
C TYR A 230 6.01 -3.14 -15.84
N TYR A 231 6.56 -3.63 -16.96
CA TYR A 231 5.76 -4.40 -17.93
C TYR A 231 5.35 -5.77 -17.39
N LYS A 232 6.19 -6.42 -16.59
CA LYS A 232 5.89 -7.72 -15.98
C LYS A 232 4.72 -7.63 -15.02
N THR A 233 4.63 -6.55 -14.25
CA THR A 233 3.55 -6.32 -13.28
C THR A 233 2.28 -5.72 -13.89
N MET A 234 2.37 -5.19 -15.11
CA MET A 234 1.22 -4.80 -15.95
C MET A 234 0.54 -5.98 -16.66
N ALA A 235 1.31 -7.00 -17.06
CA ALA A 235 0.82 -8.05 -17.96
C ALA A 235 -0.43 -8.76 -17.42
N SER A 236 -1.52 -8.71 -18.20
CA SER A 236 -2.83 -9.24 -17.85
C SER A 236 -2.87 -10.76 -17.72
N GLU A 237 -3.36 -11.24 -16.57
CA GLU A 237 -4.35 -12.34 -16.37
C GLU A 237 -4.25 -13.67 -17.15
N LYS A 238 -3.16 -14.03 -17.83
CA LYS A 238 -3.06 -15.33 -18.53
C LYS A 238 -2.64 -16.54 -17.67
N LYS A 239 -2.50 -16.40 -16.34
CA LYS A 239 -1.97 -17.46 -15.47
C LYS A 239 -2.74 -17.69 -14.15
N LEU A 240 -4.03 -17.37 -14.11
CA LEU A 240 -4.81 -17.33 -12.86
C LEU A 240 -5.22 -18.70 -12.27
N ASP A 241 -5.19 -19.78 -13.05
CA ASP A 241 -5.79 -21.04 -12.59
C ASP A 241 -4.91 -21.85 -11.64
N SER A 242 -3.59 -21.96 -11.90
CA SER A 242 -2.66 -22.70 -11.04
C SER A 242 -2.28 -21.96 -9.75
N GLU A 243 -2.31 -20.63 -9.76
CA GLU A 243 -2.00 -19.80 -8.60
C GLU A 243 -3.13 -19.81 -7.58
N SER A 244 -4.39 -19.87 -8.01
CA SER A 244 -5.54 -19.89 -7.11
C SER A 244 -5.54 -21.06 -6.12
N VAL A 245 -5.00 -22.23 -6.54
CA VAL A 245 -4.93 -23.45 -5.72
C VAL A 245 -3.74 -23.40 -4.76
N TYR A 246 -2.55 -23.01 -5.24
CA TYR A 246 -1.35 -22.87 -4.41
C TYR A 246 -1.51 -21.78 -3.34
N PHE A 247 -2.16 -20.67 -3.69
CA PHE A 247 -2.42 -19.60 -2.73
C PHE A 247 -3.47 -19.99 -1.70
N ARG A 248 -4.56 -20.67 -2.08
CA ARG A 248 -5.57 -21.09 -1.07
C ARG A 248 -4.96 -22.02 -0.03
N GLN A 249 -4.11 -22.96 -0.46
CA GLN A 249 -3.43 -23.92 0.43
C GLN A 249 -2.39 -23.27 1.36
N ASN A 250 -1.57 -22.33 0.86
CA ASN A 250 -0.59 -21.64 1.70
C ASN A 250 -1.20 -20.52 2.55
N PHE A 251 -2.21 -19.83 2.04
CA PHE A 251 -2.95 -18.80 2.78
C PHE A 251 -3.73 -19.42 3.94
N GLU A 252 -4.31 -20.61 3.79
CA GLU A 252 -4.97 -21.32 4.90
C GLU A 252 -3.96 -21.77 5.98
N ALA A 253 -2.74 -22.18 5.61
CA ALA A 253 -1.70 -22.55 6.56
C ALA A 253 -1.12 -21.34 7.31
N GLU A 254 -0.80 -20.25 6.61
CA GLU A 254 -0.22 -19.03 7.19
C GLU A 254 -1.27 -18.22 7.99
N MET A 255 -2.53 -18.18 7.54
CA MET A 255 -3.58 -17.48 8.29
C MET A 255 -3.97 -18.20 9.57
N LYS A 256 -3.82 -19.53 9.63
CA LYS A 256 -4.02 -20.29 10.88
C LYS A 256 -3.04 -19.82 11.96
N ASP A 257 -1.76 -19.67 11.62
CA ASP A 257 -0.74 -19.16 12.54
C ASP A 257 -0.99 -17.69 12.95
N VAL A 258 -1.50 -16.85 12.05
CA VAL A 258 -1.83 -15.44 12.38
C VAL A 258 -3.05 -15.36 13.31
N THR A 259 -4.11 -16.14 13.06
CA THR A 259 -5.29 -16.18 13.93
C THR A 259 -4.99 -16.76 15.31
N ASP A 260 -4.15 -17.79 15.38
CA ASP A 260 -3.79 -18.44 16.64
C ASP A 260 -2.93 -17.50 17.51
N ASN A 261 -1.97 -16.78 16.90
CA ASN A 261 -1.14 -15.79 17.62
C ASN A 261 -1.93 -14.55 18.08
N GLN A 262 -2.92 -14.09 17.32
CA GLN A 262 -3.80 -12.98 17.74
C GLN A 262 -4.72 -13.38 18.91
N MET A 263 -5.18 -14.63 18.94
CA MET A 263 -5.99 -15.14 20.06
C MET A 263 -5.16 -15.31 21.35
N ASP A 264 -3.91 -15.75 21.26
CA ASP A 264 -3.04 -15.93 22.44
C ASP A 264 -2.60 -14.60 23.07
N HIS A 265 -2.30 -13.57 22.27
CA HIS A 265 -2.01 -12.23 22.79
C HIS A 265 -3.20 -11.65 23.58
N THR A 266 -4.43 -11.93 23.13
CA THR A 266 -5.66 -11.47 23.79
C THR A 266 -5.91 -12.21 25.12
N ARG A 267 -5.48 -13.47 25.24
CA ARG A 267 -5.60 -14.26 26.48
C ARG A 267 -4.59 -13.84 27.55
N GLN A 268 -3.39 -13.41 27.15
CA GLN A 268 -2.37 -12.92 28.09
C GLN A 268 -2.74 -11.54 28.66
N VAL A 269 -3.30 -10.64 27.86
CA VAL A 269 -3.72 -9.30 28.33
C VAL A 269 -4.94 -9.35 29.27
N LYS A 270 -5.78 -10.39 29.20
CA LYS A 270 -6.90 -10.58 30.15
C LYS A 270 -6.52 -11.27 31.47
N ARG A 271 -5.26 -11.69 31.64
CA ARG A 271 -4.76 -12.38 32.84
C ARG A 271 -3.84 -11.53 33.72
N LEU A 272 -3.67 -10.25 33.39
CA LEU A 272 -2.99 -9.23 34.19
C LEU A 272 -4.02 -8.20 34.63
#